data_AF-A0A412P955-F1
#
_entry.id   AF-A0A412P955-F1
#
_cell.length_a   1.000
_cell.length_b   1.000
_cell.length_c   1.000
_cell.angle_alpha   90.00
_cell.angle_beta   90.00
_cell.angle_gamma   90.00
#
_symmetry.space_group_name_H-M   'P 1'
#
loop_
_entity.id
_entity.type
_entity.pdbx_description
1 polymer ?
#
loop_
_entity_poly.entity_id
_entity_poly.type
_entity_poly.pdbx_seq_one_letter_code
_entity_poly.pdbx_strand_id
1 'polypeptide(L)'
;MKRIKLFLALSVLAILLCGISSCSKEESDKPNTEQPDPEPTPEPTPEPAPEPDDYKLQGNMQAAQQLVGKDYSEIHKYMRSYGWDYSEHPNSSDKDHKDGVHCEVIYDETIQQYVFKFISHANADALDGDRGKLEDRQRNEMKTQTTAAWYKLNGNWDEWQRLEWKFRIPKDFRPSTSFCHIHQLKAQEGNNGSPLITITPRCNSNGSNRRVQVIHTGDISATTKGTIIDNLPLSDFEDEWIQVETEMHFTHDGAFSIKMTRISDSKVLVDKAFSNIDLWRKGAISIRNKFGIYRSFGRKMESTDDRPTNGIKDETLQLADFKVYEKNTNPKPESHD
;
A
#
# COMPACT_ATOMS: atom_id res chain seq x y z
N MET A 1 50.30 -31.96 5.19
CA MET A 1 50.01 -33.38 4.92
C MET A 1 48.65 -33.49 4.22
N LYS A 2 48.64 -34.11 3.03
CA LYS A 2 47.54 -34.76 2.27
C LYS A 2 46.21 -33.97 2.09
N ARG A 3 45.96 -33.37 0.90
CA ARG A 3 45.33 -33.91 -0.35
C ARG A 3 43.79 -33.76 -0.33
N ILE A 4 43.19 -32.80 -1.05
CA ILE A 4 42.77 -32.79 -2.49
C ILE A 4 41.76 -33.89 -2.83
N LYS A 5 40.58 -33.51 -3.36
CA LYS A 5 40.09 -33.96 -4.68
C LYS A 5 38.88 -33.17 -5.22
N LEU A 6 39.17 -32.50 -6.32
CA LEU A 6 38.33 -31.95 -7.39
C LEU A 6 38.06 -33.06 -8.42
N PHE A 7 36.87 -33.13 -9.04
CA PHE A 7 36.57 -33.85 -10.30
C PHE A 7 35.36 -33.13 -10.94
N LEU A 8 35.48 -32.34 -11.99
CA LEU A 8 35.87 -32.55 -13.40
C LEU A 8 34.82 -33.28 -14.24
N ALA A 9 34.31 -32.54 -15.24
CA ALA A 9 33.37 -32.91 -16.29
C ALA A 9 33.96 -33.93 -17.28
N LEU A 10 33.08 -34.67 -17.98
CA LEU A 10 33.44 -35.35 -19.22
C LEU A 10 32.27 -35.33 -20.21
N SER A 11 32.52 -34.74 -21.37
CA SER A 11 31.70 -34.77 -22.58
C SER A 11 32.08 -36.00 -23.42
N VAL A 12 31.11 -36.68 -24.05
CA VAL A 12 31.39 -37.53 -25.22
C VAL A 12 30.24 -37.41 -26.22
N LEU A 13 30.61 -36.92 -27.41
CA LEU A 13 29.85 -36.93 -28.65
C LEU A 13 30.36 -38.10 -29.51
N ALA A 14 29.48 -38.89 -30.12
CA ALA A 14 29.84 -39.78 -31.22
C ALA A 14 28.71 -39.85 -32.25
N ILE A 15 29.01 -39.37 -33.45
CA ILE A 15 28.27 -39.55 -34.70
C ILE A 15 28.97 -40.70 -35.44
N LEU A 16 28.25 -41.63 -36.07
CA LEU A 16 28.60 -42.15 -37.40
C LEU A 16 27.43 -42.89 -38.09
N LEU A 17 27.43 -42.75 -39.40
CA LEU A 17 26.42 -43.07 -40.40
C LEU A 17 26.58 -44.47 -41.04
N CYS A 18 25.47 -44.93 -41.62
CA CYS A 18 25.29 -45.75 -42.83
C CYS A 18 25.70 -47.23 -42.86
N GLY A 19 24.69 -48.06 -43.16
CA GLY A 19 24.81 -49.39 -43.77
C GLY A 19 23.55 -49.73 -44.55
N ILE A 20 23.67 -49.73 -45.89
CA ILE A 20 22.67 -50.18 -46.87
C ILE A 20 22.77 -51.71 -47.02
N SER A 21 21.64 -52.42 -47.07
CA SER A 21 21.55 -53.72 -47.75
C SER A 21 20.10 -54.03 -48.14
N SER A 22 19.97 -54.77 -49.25
CA SER A 22 18.83 -54.80 -50.17
C SER A 22 17.97 -56.07 -50.04
N CYS A 23 16.70 -55.91 -50.44
CA CYS A 23 15.74 -56.89 -50.98
C CYS A 23 15.46 -58.23 -50.27
N SER A 24 14.20 -58.41 -49.84
CA SER A 24 13.28 -59.36 -50.48
C SER A 24 11.83 -59.16 -50.01
N LYS A 25 10.90 -59.14 -50.96
CA LYS A 25 9.45 -59.11 -50.79
C LYS A 25 8.97 -60.46 -50.27
N GLU A 26 8.17 -60.48 -49.21
CA GLU A 26 7.12 -61.48 -49.02
C GLU A 26 5.84 -60.77 -48.58
N GLU A 27 4.78 -61.06 -49.32
CA GLU A 27 3.46 -60.50 -49.27
C GLU A 27 2.60 -61.41 -48.38
N SER A 28 2.02 -60.88 -47.32
CA SER A 28 0.99 -61.58 -46.54
C SER A 28 -0.16 -60.63 -46.26
N ASP A 29 -1.26 -60.86 -46.98
CA ASP A 29 -2.56 -60.23 -46.82
C ASP A 29 -3.01 -60.24 -45.34
N LYS A 30 -3.32 -59.05 -44.82
CA LYS A 30 -4.19 -58.88 -43.65
C LYS A 30 -5.27 -57.84 -43.99
N PRO A 31 -6.52 -58.02 -43.51
CA PRO A 31 -7.63 -57.17 -43.91
C PRO A 31 -7.46 -55.76 -43.38
N ASN A 32 -7.72 -54.78 -44.24
CA ASN A 32 -7.71 -53.35 -43.96
C ASN A 32 -8.87 -53.00 -43.01
N THR A 33 -8.59 -52.81 -41.72
CA THR A 33 -9.47 -52.04 -40.84
C THR A 33 -9.14 -50.57 -41.04
N GLU A 34 -10.03 -49.84 -41.73
CA GLU A 34 -9.99 -48.37 -41.78
C GLU A 34 -10.04 -47.82 -40.35
N GLN A 35 -8.94 -47.21 -39.93
CA GLN A 35 -8.88 -46.40 -38.73
C GLN A 35 -9.43 -45.01 -39.09
N PRO A 36 -10.43 -44.47 -38.38
CA PRO A 36 -10.97 -43.15 -38.70
C PRO A 36 -9.89 -42.09 -38.51
N ASP A 37 -9.86 -41.09 -39.40
CA ASP A 37 -8.97 -39.94 -39.29
C ASP A 37 -9.14 -39.25 -37.93
N PRO A 38 -8.04 -38.75 -37.32
CA PRO A 38 -8.13 -38.01 -36.08
C PRO A 38 -8.94 -36.73 -36.30
N GLU A 39 -9.96 -36.54 -35.47
CA GLU A 39 -10.82 -35.36 -35.48
C GLU A 39 -9.95 -34.09 -35.28
N PRO A 40 -10.12 -33.04 -36.11
CA PRO A 40 -9.33 -31.83 -35.98
C PRO A 40 -9.55 -31.21 -34.60
N THR A 41 -8.45 -31.00 -33.87
CA THR A 41 -8.48 -30.31 -32.58
C THR A 41 -9.07 -28.91 -32.79
N PRO A 42 -10.10 -28.50 -32.04
CA PRO A 42 -10.67 -27.16 -32.19
C PRO A 42 -9.58 -26.12 -31.92
N GLU A 43 -9.44 -25.16 -32.82
CA GLU A 43 -8.57 -23.99 -32.59
C GLU A 43 -8.98 -23.33 -31.27
N PRO A 44 -8.01 -22.91 -30.43
CA PRO A 44 -8.32 -22.20 -29.20
C PRO A 44 -9.08 -20.93 -29.56
N THR A 45 -10.30 -20.81 -29.03
CA THR A 45 -11.08 -19.57 -29.10
C THR A 45 -10.20 -18.42 -28.61
N PRO A 46 -10.03 -17.34 -29.40
CA PRO A 46 -9.29 -16.16 -28.94
C PRO A 46 -9.88 -15.71 -27.60
N GLU A 47 -9.03 -15.53 -26.59
CA GLU A 47 -9.47 -14.90 -25.34
C GLU A 47 -10.11 -13.55 -25.69
N PRO A 48 -11.27 -13.21 -25.10
CA PRO A 48 -11.87 -11.92 -25.31
C PRO A 48 -10.85 -10.84 -24.95
N ALA A 49 -10.72 -9.82 -25.81
CA ALA A 49 -9.91 -8.65 -25.49
C ALA A 49 -10.33 -8.11 -24.11
N PRO A 50 -9.38 -7.69 -23.24
CA PRO A 50 -9.73 -7.15 -21.95
C PRO A 50 -10.70 -5.98 -22.13
N GLU A 51 -11.83 -6.03 -21.42
CA GLU A 51 -12.78 -4.92 -21.35
C GLU A 51 -12.01 -3.64 -21.03
N PRO A 52 -12.31 -2.51 -21.70
CA PRO A 52 -11.63 -1.26 -21.44
C PRO A 52 -11.81 -0.87 -19.97
N ASP A 53 -10.69 -0.64 -19.29
CA ASP A 53 -10.64 -0.19 -17.91
C ASP A 53 -11.36 1.16 -17.79
N ASP A 54 -12.54 1.17 -17.18
CA ASP A 54 -13.50 2.27 -17.16
C ASP A 54 -13.21 3.32 -16.06
N TYR A 55 -12.06 3.18 -15.40
CA TYR A 55 -11.56 4.11 -14.40
C TYR A 55 -11.05 5.41 -15.03
N LYS A 56 -11.44 6.54 -14.44
CA LYS A 56 -11.01 7.89 -14.83
C LYS A 56 -10.11 8.48 -13.77
N LEU A 57 -8.98 9.04 -14.17
CA LEU A 57 -8.09 9.78 -13.27
C LEU A 57 -8.79 11.06 -12.77
N GLN A 58 -8.98 11.17 -11.46
CA GLN A 58 -9.63 12.32 -10.82
C GLN A 58 -8.65 13.34 -10.24
N GLY A 59 -7.49 12.85 -9.79
CA GLY A 59 -6.40 13.67 -9.30
C GLY A 59 -5.12 12.88 -9.13
N ASN A 60 -4.01 13.60 -9.18
CA ASN A 60 -2.69 13.09 -8.87
C ASN A 60 -1.88 14.17 -8.14
N MET A 61 -0.89 13.77 -7.34
CA MET A 61 0.04 14.68 -6.70
C MET A 61 1.43 14.06 -6.63
N GLN A 62 2.43 14.85 -7.02
CA GLN A 62 3.85 14.53 -6.88
C GLN A 62 4.53 15.62 -6.05
N ALA A 63 5.58 15.31 -5.29
CA ALA A 63 6.38 16.37 -4.69
C ALA A 63 7.20 17.10 -5.78
N ALA A 64 7.48 18.39 -5.58
CA ALA A 64 8.14 19.21 -6.60
C ALA A 64 9.42 19.87 -6.08
N GLN A 65 10.40 20.04 -6.96
CA GLN A 65 11.69 20.69 -6.65
C GLN A 65 11.55 22.04 -5.95
N GLN A 66 10.55 22.84 -6.35
CA GLN A 66 10.31 24.17 -5.77
C GLN A 66 9.98 24.15 -4.26
N LEU A 67 9.66 22.98 -3.71
CA LEU A 67 9.36 22.78 -2.29
C LEU A 67 10.59 22.42 -1.45
N VAL A 68 11.75 22.18 -2.07
CA VAL A 68 12.99 21.89 -1.34
C VAL A 68 13.33 23.06 -0.42
N GLY A 69 13.53 22.77 0.87
CA GLY A 69 13.81 23.77 1.90
C GLY A 69 12.64 24.69 2.27
N LYS A 70 11.43 24.42 1.77
CA LYS A 70 10.22 25.14 2.16
C LYS A 70 9.68 24.61 3.49
N ASP A 71 9.07 25.51 4.25
CA ASP A 71 8.40 25.15 5.50
C ASP A 71 7.08 24.42 5.25
N TYR A 72 6.48 23.94 6.35
CA TYR A 72 5.22 23.22 6.31
C TYR A 72 4.08 24.03 5.69
N SER A 73 4.09 25.37 5.78
CA SER A 73 3.00 26.22 5.31
C SER A 73 2.97 26.27 3.78
N GLU A 74 4.14 26.33 3.15
CA GLU A 74 4.29 26.29 1.70
C GLU A 74 4.03 24.88 1.16
N ILE A 75 4.50 23.83 1.85
CA ILE A 75 4.17 22.43 1.52
C ILE A 75 2.66 22.20 1.63
N HIS A 76 2.02 22.70 2.70
CA HIS A 76 0.57 22.62 2.89
C HIS A 76 -0.20 23.31 1.75
N LYS A 77 0.17 24.55 1.41
CA LYS A 77 -0.43 25.29 0.28
C LYS A 77 -0.31 24.52 -1.03
N TYR A 78 0.85 23.92 -1.28
CA TYR A 78 1.06 23.08 -2.45
C TYR A 78 0.10 21.88 -2.45
N MET A 79 0.09 21.07 -1.38
CA MET A 79 -0.80 19.92 -1.25
C MET A 79 -2.28 20.31 -1.43
N ARG A 80 -2.68 21.46 -0.88
CA ARG A 80 -4.03 22.04 -1.01
C ARG A 80 -4.42 22.34 -2.45
N SER A 81 -3.48 22.73 -3.30
CA SER A 81 -3.75 22.97 -4.72
C SER A 81 -4.04 21.68 -5.51
N TYR A 82 -3.65 20.51 -4.99
CA TYR A 82 -3.90 19.19 -5.58
C TYR A 82 -5.01 18.41 -4.88
N GLY A 83 -5.77 19.05 -3.97
CA GLY A 83 -6.87 18.38 -3.27
C GLY A 83 -6.46 17.61 -2.03
N TRP A 84 -5.25 17.82 -1.54
CA TRP A 84 -4.72 17.24 -0.31
C TRP A 84 -4.65 18.28 0.80
N ASP A 85 -4.69 17.85 2.06
CA ASP A 85 -4.77 18.72 3.22
C ASP A 85 -3.82 18.20 4.30
N TYR A 86 -2.68 18.88 4.43
CA TYR A 86 -1.66 18.60 5.43
C TYR A 86 -1.86 19.53 6.62
N SER A 87 -2.92 19.30 7.39
CA SER A 87 -3.29 20.11 8.57
C SER A 87 -3.26 19.33 9.88
N GLU A 88 -2.98 18.03 9.83
CA GLU A 88 -2.92 17.17 11.01
C GLU A 88 -1.47 16.82 11.35
N HIS A 89 -0.70 17.82 11.75
CA HIS A 89 0.72 17.69 12.06
C HIS A 89 1.12 18.60 13.23
N PRO A 90 2.29 18.40 13.86
CA PRO A 90 2.69 19.18 15.04
C PRO A 90 2.83 20.68 14.79
N ASN A 91 3.31 21.11 13.60
CA ASN A 91 3.40 22.55 13.30
C ASN A 91 2.06 23.33 13.35
N SER A 92 0.90 22.65 13.43
CA SER A 92 -0.41 23.30 13.40
C SER A 92 -0.83 23.92 14.75
N SER A 93 -0.02 23.80 15.81
CA SER A 93 -0.39 24.26 17.16
C SER A 93 0.81 24.74 17.97
N ASP A 94 0.67 25.87 18.66
CA ASP A 94 1.66 26.38 19.64
C ASP A 94 1.79 25.52 20.90
N LYS A 95 0.92 24.51 21.07
CA LYS A 95 0.97 23.54 22.17
C LYS A 95 1.68 22.24 21.80
N ASP A 96 2.29 22.20 20.63
CA ASP A 96 3.03 21.05 20.12
C ASP A 96 4.47 21.47 19.78
N HIS A 97 5.23 20.56 19.17
CA HIS A 97 6.53 20.86 18.57
C HIS A 97 6.36 21.76 17.33
N LYS A 98 5.96 23.02 17.52
CA LYS A 98 5.52 23.90 16.43
C LYS A 98 6.63 24.24 15.44
N ASP A 99 7.83 24.47 15.93
CA ASP A 99 8.96 24.96 15.14
C ASP A 99 9.86 23.82 14.60
N GLY A 100 9.51 22.56 14.90
CA GLY A 100 10.23 21.40 14.40
C GLY A 100 10.02 21.16 12.91
N VAL A 101 10.94 20.42 12.30
CA VAL A 101 10.79 19.98 10.91
C VAL A 101 9.97 18.68 10.90
N HIS A 102 8.75 18.74 10.34
CA HIS A 102 7.84 17.58 10.26
C HIS A 102 7.57 17.11 8.83
N CYS A 103 7.90 17.93 7.83
CA CYS A 103 7.83 17.53 6.44
C CYS A 103 8.94 18.23 5.65
N GLU A 104 9.63 17.46 4.84
CA GLU A 104 10.63 17.94 3.88
C GLU A 104 10.28 17.44 2.49
N VAL A 105 10.72 18.16 1.46
CA VAL A 105 10.78 17.63 0.10
C VAL A 105 12.23 17.39 -0.27
N ILE A 106 12.54 16.16 -0.64
CA ILE A 106 13.90 15.71 -0.98
C ILE A 106 13.89 15.01 -2.33
N TYR A 107 15.02 15.01 -3.03
CA TYR A 107 15.20 14.18 -4.22
C TYR A 107 15.57 12.75 -3.79
N ASP A 108 14.83 11.76 -4.26
CA ASP A 108 15.15 10.34 -4.03
C ASP A 108 15.82 9.76 -5.27
N GLU A 109 17.06 9.29 -5.09
CA GLU A 109 17.90 8.75 -6.17
C GLU A 109 17.43 7.37 -6.67
N THR A 110 16.67 6.62 -5.88
CA THR A 110 16.22 5.26 -6.24
C THR A 110 15.10 5.31 -7.26
N ILE A 111 14.14 6.21 -7.06
CA ILE A 111 13.00 6.41 -7.96
C ILE A 111 13.10 7.69 -8.78
N GLN A 112 14.25 8.38 -8.73
CA GLN A 112 14.62 9.54 -9.55
C GLN A 112 13.63 10.70 -9.54
N GLN A 113 13.01 10.97 -8.38
CA GLN A 113 11.99 12.02 -8.26
C GLN A 113 12.02 12.69 -6.89
N TYR A 114 11.41 13.87 -6.81
CA TYR A 114 11.16 14.51 -5.53
C TYR A 114 10.06 13.79 -4.77
N VAL A 115 10.24 13.59 -3.47
CA VAL A 115 9.30 12.89 -2.59
C VAL A 115 9.03 13.71 -1.34
N PHE A 116 7.87 13.48 -0.70
CA PHE A 116 7.60 14.04 0.62
C PHE A 116 8.20 13.14 1.68
N LYS A 117 8.90 13.70 2.66
CA LYS A 117 9.44 13.00 3.82
C LYS A 117 8.79 13.54 5.07
N PHE A 118 7.84 12.78 5.61
CA PHE A 118 7.15 13.09 6.87
C PHE A 118 8.04 12.63 8.02
N ILE A 119 8.12 13.43 9.08
CA ILE A 119 9.01 13.22 10.23
C ILE A 119 8.18 13.29 11.50
N SER A 120 8.33 12.32 12.38
CA SER A 120 7.67 12.30 13.68
C SER A 120 8.70 12.11 14.79
N HIS A 121 8.81 13.09 15.69
CA HIS A 121 9.80 13.12 16.76
C HIS A 121 9.31 12.40 18.01
N ALA A 122 10.16 11.54 18.55
CA ALA A 122 10.02 10.86 19.82
C ALA A 122 11.42 10.56 20.38
N ASN A 123 12.17 11.62 20.67
CA ASN A 123 13.53 11.57 21.18
C ASN A 123 13.64 12.26 22.55
N ALA A 124 14.86 12.45 23.05
CA ALA A 124 15.09 13.09 24.33
C ALA A 124 14.65 14.58 24.33
N ASP A 125 14.89 15.27 23.22
CA ASP A 125 14.70 16.71 23.08
C ASP A 125 13.27 17.08 22.68
N ALA A 126 12.62 16.26 21.84
CA ALA A 126 11.28 16.52 21.31
C ALA A 126 10.39 15.27 21.30
N LEU A 127 9.11 15.47 21.62
CA LEU A 127 8.05 14.48 21.46
C LEU A 127 6.83 15.17 20.83
N ASP A 128 6.48 14.74 19.63
CA ASP A 128 5.34 15.28 18.88
C ASP A 128 4.02 14.78 19.47
N GLY A 129 2.99 15.63 19.53
CA GLY A 129 1.64 15.28 19.94
C GLY A 129 0.68 15.01 18.78
N ASP A 130 -0.63 15.00 19.09
CA ASP A 130 -1.72 14.98 18.12
C ASP A 130 -2.44 16.33 18.13
N ARG A 131 -2.02 17.22 17.21
CA ARG A 131 -2.60 18.56 17.01
C ARG A 131 -2.55 19.41 18.29
N GLY A 132 -1.39 19.46 18.95
CA GLY A 132 -1.19 20.22 20.19
C GLY A 132 -1.65 19.51 21.45
N LYS A 133 -1.82 18.19 21.39
CA LYS A 133 -2.15 17.34 22.53
C LYS A 133 -1.11 16.26 22.71
N LEU A 134 -0.36 16.36 23.80
CA LEU A 134 0.61 15.35 24.22
C LEU A 134 -0.05 14.39 25.23
N GLU A 135 -0.99 13.58 24.77
CA GLU A 135 -1.80 12.70 25.64
C GLU A 135 -1.35 11.24 25.55
N ASP A 136 -1.60 10.54 24.44
CA ASP A 136 -1.34 9.10 24.33
C ASP A 136 -0.87 8.66 22.92
N ARG A 137 -0.68 9.62 22.02
CA ARG A 137 -0.38 9.41 20.61
C ARG A 137 0.27 10.64 19.97
N GLN A 138 0.90 10.42 18.83
CA GLN A 138 1.39 11.46 17.94
C GLN A 138 0.79 11.32 16.54
N ARG A 139 0.66 12.44 15.84
CA ARG A 139 0.12 12.47 14.48
C ARG A 139 0.88 13.45 13.59
N ASN A 140 1.30 12.94 12.44
CA ASN A 140 1.77 13.73 11.33
C ASN A 140 1.21 13.14 10.03
N GLU A 141 0.06 13.65 9.57
CA GLU A 141 -0.69 13.10 8.44
C GLU A 141 -1.24 14.18 7.50
N MET A 142 -1.27 13.83 6.22
CA MET A 142 -2.08 14.50 5.20
C MET A 142 -3.32 13.67 4.86
N LYS A 143 -4.32 14.31 4.27
CA LYS A 143 -5.62 13.72 3.97
C LYS A 143 -6.26 14.37 2.74
N THR A 144 -7.07 13.65 1.97
CA THR A 144 -7.84 14.23 0.83
C THR A 144 -8.82 15.29 1.30
N GLN A 145 -9.02 16.38 0.58
CA GLN A 145 -9.99 17.43 0.95
C GLN A 145 -11.44 16.98 0.80
N THR A 146 -12.33 17.55 1.62
CA THR A 146 -13.77 17.20 1.67
C THR A 146 -14.66 18.39 1.34
N THR A 147 -14.18 19.30 0.47
CA THR A 147 -15.06 20.31 -0.12
C THR A 147 -15.64 19.77 -1.41
N ALA A 148 -16.75 20.35 -1.89
CA ALA A 148 -17.44 19.88 -3.09
C ALA A 148 -16.54 19.72 -4.33
N ALA A 149 -15.50 20.54 -4.47
CA ALA A 149 -14.54 20.45 -5.58
C ALA A 149 -13.60 19.24 -5.50
N TRP A 150 -13.47 18.61 -4.33
CA TRP A 150 -12.48 17.58 -4.02
C TRP A 150 -13.07 16.25 -3.58
N TYR A 151 -14.41 16.11 -3.49
CA TYR A 151 -15.01 14.82 -3.13
C TYR A 151 -14.60 13.68 -4.06
N LYS A 152 -14.31 13.97 -5.32
CA LYS A 152 -13.72 13.05 -6.33
C LYS A 152 -12.35 12.44 -5.98
N LEU A 153 -11.75 12.81 -4.85
CA LEU A 153 -10.54 12.20 -4.31
C LEU A 153 -10.82 11.27 -3.13
N ASN A 154 -12.07 11.19 -2.69
CA ASN A 154 -12.54 10.39 -1.55
C ASN A 154 -13.40 9.25 -2.07
N GLY A 155 -13.57 8.20 -1.28
CA GLY A 155 -14.58 7.20 -1.58
C GLY A 155 -15.97 7.74 -1.30
N ASN A 156 -16.86 7.75 -2.29
CA ASN A 156 -18.28 8.07 -2.09
C ASN A 156 -19.14 6.82 -2.27
N TRP A 157 -20.38 6.84 -1.75
CA TRP A 157 -21.24 5.66 -1.73
C TRP A 157 -21.48 5.10 -3.14
N ASP A 158 -21.35 3.77 -3.26
CA ASP A 158 -21.53 2.97 -4.48
C ASP A 158 -20.56 3.32 -5.63
N GLU A 159 -19.49 4.07 -5.34
CA GLU A 159 -18.40 4.30 -6.29
C GLU A 159 -17.33 3.23 -6.18
N TRP A 160 -16.63 3.07 -7.30
CA TRP A 160 -15.36 2.36 -7.34
C TRP A 160 -14.21 3.36 -7.34
N GLN A 161 -13.19 3.13 -6.51
CA GLN A 161 -11.97 3.93 -6.50
C GLN A 161 -10.74 3.03 -6.64
N ARG A 162 -9.78 3.46 -7.45
CA ARG A 162 -8.41 2.97 -7.38
C ARG A 162 -7.49 4.03 -6.84
N LEU A 163 -6.61 3.61 -5.94
CA LEU A 163 -5.60 4.46 -5.34
C LEU A 163 -4.22 3.85 -5.60
N GLU A 164 -3.34 4.63 -6.20
CA GLU A 164 -1.92 4.31 -6.36
C GLU A 164 -1.10 5.29 -5.54
N TRP A 165 -0.07 4.78 -4.87
CA TRP A 165 0.92 5.59 -4.16
C TRP A 165 2.13 4.74 -3.81
N LYS A 166 3.22 5.38 -3.40
CA LYS A 166 4.43 4.73 -2.94
C LYS A 166 4.79 5.16 -1.54
N PHE A 167 5.41 4.25 -0.78
CA PHE A 167 6.06 4.61 0.47
C PHE A 167 7.40 3.95 0.65
N ARG A 168 8.20 4.55 1.54
CA ARG A 168 9.43 3.98 2.06
C ARG A 168 9.59 4.33 3.53
N ILE A 169 9.95 3.34 4.33
CA ILE A 169 10.28 3.49 5.75
C ILE A 169 11.76 3.21 5.96
N PRO A 170 12.43 3.88 6.92
CA PRO A 170 13.84 3.63 7.19
C PRO A 170 14.06 2.23 7.76
N LYS A 171 15.28 1.73 7.61
CA LYS A 171 15.75 0.57 8.35
C LYS A 171 15.62 0.73 9.85
N ASP A 172 15.28 -0.38 10.51
CA ASP A 172 14.98 -0.44 11.93
C ASP A 172 13.87 0.52 12.37
N PHE A 173 12.86 0.71 11.52
CA PHE A 173 11.63 1.41 11.88
C PHE A 173 11.02 0.75 13.13
N ARG A 174 10.69 1.57 14.13
CA ARG A 174 10.13 1.13 15.41
C ARG A 174 8.64 1.47 15.49
N PRO A 175 7.76 0.55 15.07
CA PRO A 175 6.34 0.76 15.23
C PRO A 175 5.95 0.70 16.71
N SER A 176 4.84 1.35 17.05
CA SER A 176 4.25 1.23 18.38
C SER A 176 3.59 -0.13 18.60
N THR A 177 3.52 -0.54 19.86
CA THR A 177 2.94 -1.82 20.31
C THR A 177 1.40 -1.82 20.24
N SER A 178 0.76 -0.65 20.34
CA SER A 178 -0.70 -0.52 20.26
C SER A 178 -1.16 -0.35 18.80
N PHE A 179 -0.87 0.80 18.19
CA PHE A 179 -1.12 1.09 16.77
C PHE A 179 -0.06 2.05 16.21
N CYS A 180 0.25 1.89 14.91
CA CYS A 180 1.12 2.78 14.14
C CYS A 180 0.70 2.73 12.67
N HIS A 181 -0.24 3.59 12.27
CA HIS A 181 -0.79 3.62 10.92
C HIS A 181 0.09 4.47 10.00
N ILE A 182 0.32 3.98 8.78
CA ILE A 182 0.98 4.75 7.69
C ILE A 182 0.00 5.20 6.59
N HIS A 183 -1.16 4.53 6.52
CA HIS A 183 -2.27 4.87 5.64
C HIS A 183 -3.59 4.48 6.29
N GLN A 184 -4.64 5.27 6.04
CA GLN A 184 -5.99 5.01 6.51
C GLN A 184 -7.03 5.37 5.43
N LEU A 185 -8.07 4.54 5.32
CA LEU A 185 -9.37 4.95 4.76
C LEU A 185 -10.29 5.31 5.92
N LYS A 186 -10.73 6.56 5.99
CA LYS A 186 -11.48 7.04 7.17
C LYS A 186 -12.61 7.98 6.78
N ALA A 187 -13.81 7.67 7.25
CA ALA A 187 -14.97 8.56 7.09
C ALA A 187 -14.68 9.94 7.69
N GLN A 188 -15.14 10.99 7.00
CA GLN A 188 -15.12 12.34 7.53
C GLN A 188 -16.34 12.60 8.42
N GLU A 189 -17.52 12.21 7.94
CA GLU A 189 -18.81 12.35 8.61
C GLU A 189 -19.30 11.02 9.18
N GLY A 190 -20.49 11.03 9.81
CA GLY A 190 -21.12 9.81 10.32
C GLY A 190 -20.35 9.16 11.46
N ASN A 191 -20.37 7.82 11.50
CA ASN A 191 -19.58 7.03 12.44
C ASN A 191 -18.08 7.05 12.09
N ASN A 192 -17.42 8.19 12.34
CA ASN A 192 -16.03 8.46 11.94
C ASN A 192 -14.97 8.13 13.01
N GLY A 193 -15.32 7.39 14.07
CA GLY A 193 -14.40 7.09 15.16
C GLY A 193 -13.18 6.30 14.67
N SER A 194 -13.43 5.13 14.11
CA SER A 194 -12.40 4.19 13.63
C SER A 194 -12.23 4.23 12.10
N PRO A 195 -10.99 4.11 11.58
CA PRO A 195 -10.77 3.92 10.15
C PRO A 195 -11.42 2.61 9.66
N LEU A 196 -11.80 2.59 8.38
CA LEU A 196 -12.30 1.38 7.71
C LEU A 196 -11.15 0.45 7.36
N ILE A 197 -10.10 0.97 6.73
CA ILE A 197 -8.88 0.24 6.37
C ILE A 197 -7.68 0.95 6.96
N THR A 198 -6.69 0.20 7.44
CA THR A 198 -5.38 0.73 7.81
C THR A 198 -4.26 -0.14 7.25
N ILE A 199 -3.15 0.49 6.86
CA ILE A 199 -1.86 -0.18 6.66
C ILE A 199 -0.98 0.21 7.84
N THR A 200 -0.51 -0.80 8.57
CA THR A 200 -0.03 -0.61 9.95
C THR A 200 1.25 -1.42 10.20
N PRO A 201 2.43 -0.79 10.25
CA PRO A 201 3.57 -1.33 10.96
C PRO A 201 3.22 -1.64 12.43
N ARG A 202 3.66 -2.78 12.94
CA ARG A 202 3.38 -3.24 14.31
C ARG A 202 4.52 -4.06 14.88
N CYS A 203 4.62 -4.10 16.20
CA CYS A 203 5.48 -5.04 16.92
C CYS A 203 4.72 -5.64 18.12
N ASN A 204 5.25 -6.73 18.67
CA ASN A 204 4.82 -7.26 19.96
C ASN A 204 5.21 -6.32 21.10
N SER A 205 4.62 -6.48 22.28
CA SER A 205 4.88 -5.61 23.44
C SER A 205 6.35 -5.53 23.87
N ASN A 206 7.16 -6.54 23.52
CA ASN A 206 8.60 -6.58 23.78
C ASN A 206 9.46 -6.09 22.59
N GLY A 207 8.85 -5.47 21.57
CA GLY A 207 9.52 -5.00 20.35
C GLY A 207 9.83 -6.07 19.30
N SER A 208 9.57 -7.35 19.57
CA SER A 208 9.76 -8.45 18.61
C SER A 208 8.63 -8.52 17.57
N ASN A 209 8.77 -9.38 16.55
CA ASN A 209 7.79 -9.56 15.46
C ASN A 209 7.36 -8.22 14.82
N ARG A 210 8.36 -7.46 14.37
CA ARG A 210 8.13 -6.25 13.56
C ARG A 210 7.53 -6.68 12.23
N ARG A 211 6.32 -6.21 11.95
CA ARG A 211 5.53 -6.63 10.80
C ARG A 211 4.66 -5.51 10.23
N VAL A 212 4.17 -5.68 9.02
CA VAL A 212 3.07 -4.89 8.45
C VAL A 212 1.78 -5.69 8.54
N GLN A 213 0.69 -5.03 8.92
CA GLN A 213 -0.68 -5.54 8.92
C GLN A 213 -1.58 -4.67 8.03
N VAL A 214 -2.60 -5.28 7.44
CA VAL A 214 -3.76 -4.57 6.89
C VAL A 214 -4.98 -4.96 7.71
N ILE A 215 -5.64 -3.96 8.30
CA ILE A 215 -6.75 -4.17 9.24
C ILE A 215 -8.00 -3.49 8.70
N HIS A 216 -9.10 -4.24 8.68
CA HIS A 216 -10.44 -3.82 8.32
C HIS A 216 -11.37 -3.73 9.53
N THR A 217 -12.06 -2.60 9.70
CA THR A 217 -13.07 -2.38 10.75
C THR A 217 -14.31 -1.74 10.13
N GLY A 218 -15.29 -2.55 9.74
CA GLY A 218 -16.56 -2.07 9.17
C GLY A 218 -17.48 -1.43 10.23
N ASP A 219 -18.60 -0.90 9.76
CA ASP A 219 -19.73 -0.44 10.59
C ASP A 219 -20.70 -1.60 10.90
N ILE A 220 -20.90 -2.47 9.91
CA ILE A 220 -21.72 -3.66 9.96
C ILE A 220 -20.85 -4.84 10.42
N SER A 221 -21.21 -5.41 11.57
CA SER A 221 -20.48 -6.52 12.16
C SER A 221 -20.43 -7.77 11.27
N ALA A 222 -21.47 -8.03 10.46
CA ALA A 222 -21.55 -9.21 9.59
C ALA A 222 -20.51 -9.20 8.45
N THR A 223 -20.12 -8.01 8.01
CA THR A 223 -19.21 -7.80 6.87
C THR A 223 -17.87 -7.18 7.29
N THR A 224 -17.69 -6.96 8.59
CA THR A 224 -16.38 -6.68 9.22
C THR A 224 -15.46 -7.90 9.13
N LYS A 225 -14.17 -7.68 8.83
CA LYS A 225 -13.19 -8.76 8.58
C LYS A 225 -12.02 -8.80 9.57
N GLY A 226 -11.80 -7.75 10.35
CA GLY A 226 -10.68 -7.70 11.30
C GLY A 226 -9.33 -7.58 10.59
N THR A 227 -8.31 -8.30 11.07
CA THR A 227 -6.99 -8.29 10.40
C THR A 227 -7.04 -9.16 9.15
N ILE A 228 -7.03 -8.53 7.97
CA ILE A 228 -7.18 -9.20 6.68
C ILE A 228 -5.84 -9.62 6.07
N ILE A 229 -4.75 -8.95 6.45
CA ILE A 229 -3.38 -9.35 6.14
C ILE A 229 -2.54 -9.16 7.39
N ASP A 230 -1.77 -10.18 7.78
CA ASP A 230 -0.95 -10.19 8.99
C ASP A 230 0.44 -10.76 8.71
N ASN A 231 1.38 -10.47 9.63
CA ASN A 231 2.71 -11.06 9.70
C ASN A 231 3.55 -10.92 8.41
N LEU A 232 3.35 -9.84 7.65
CA LEU A 232 4.31 -9.45 6.62
C LEU A 232 5.59 -8.95 7.30
N PRO A 233 6.75 -9.59 7.13
CA PRO A 233 7.97 -9.19 7.84
C PRO A 233 8.34 -7.74 7.53
N LEU A 234 8.52 -6.89 8.56
CA LEU A 234 8.84 -5.47 8.32
C LEU A 234 10.14 -5.28 7.53
N SER A 235 11.07 -6.23 7.65
CA SER A 235 12.33 -6.25 6.90
C SER A 235 12.16 -6.33 5.38
N ASP A 236 10.99 -6.76 4.87
CA ASP A 236 10.71 -6.71 3.43
C ASP A 236 10.39 -5.28 2.93
N PHE A 237 10.11 -4.34 3.86
CA PHE A 237 9.69 -2.96 3.61
C PHE A 237 10.74 -1.90 4.03
N GLU A 238 11.65 -2.26 4.92
CA GLU A 238 12.69 -1.38 5.48
C GLU A 238 13.72 -0.99 4.42
N ASP A 239 13.98 0.31 4.26
CA ASP A 239 14.83 0.94 3.23
C ASP A 239 14.42 0.66 1.78
N GLU A 240 13.20 0.14 1.56
CA GLU A 240 12.69 -0.23 0.24
C GLU A 240 11.53 0.67 -0.19
N TRP A 241 11.48 1.02 -1.47
CA TRP A 241 10.29 1.66 -2.04
C TRP A 241 9.23 0.60 -2.38
N ILE A 242 8.03 0.81 -1.87
CA ILE A 242 6.89 -0.09 -2.04
C ILE A 242 5.81 0.68 -2.82
N GLN A 243 5.46 0.18 -4.00
CA GLN A 243 4.26 0.59 -4.73
C GLN A 243 3.05 -0.10 -4.11
N VAL A 244 2.04 0.70 -3.76
CA VAL A 244 0.74 0.24 -3.27
C VAL A 244 -0.32 0.59 -4.30
N GLU A 245 -1.14 -0.40 -4.62
CA GLU A 245 -2.29 -0.27 -5.50
C GLU A 245 -3.49 -0.86 -4.74
N THR A 246 -4.55 -0.08 -4.54
CA THR A 246 -5.80 -0.58 -3.95
C THR A 246 -6.98 -0.29 -4.86
N GLU A 247 -7.95 -1.19 -4.87
CA GLU A 247 -9.27 -0.99 -5.49
C GLU A 247 -10.36 -1.17 -4.43
N MET A 248 -11.32 -0.25 -4.40
CA MET A 248 -12.39 -0.21 -3.40
C MET A 248 -13.74 -0.01 -4.08
N HIS A 249 -14.74 -0.80 -3.69
CA HIS A 249 -16.16 -0.51 -3.93
C HIS A 249 -16.81 -0.09 -2.62
N PHE A 250 -17.23 1.16 -2.51
CA PHE A 250 -17.66 1.77 -1.26
C PHE A 250 -19.15 1.51 -0.98
N THR A 251 -19.44 0.33 -0.44
CA THR A 251 -20.76 -0.06 0.07
C THR A 251 -20.62 -0.92 1.32
N HIS A 252 -21.74 -1.28 1.95
CA HIS A 252 -21.76 -2.22 3.09
C HIS A 252 -21.40 -3.67 2.71
N ASP A 253 -21.64 -4.06 1.45
CA ASP A 253 -21.27 -5.36 0.88
C ASP A 253 -20.21 -5.17 -0.22
N GLY A 254 -19.23 -4.32 0.07
CA GLY A 254 -18.25 -3.84 -0.90
C GLY A 254 -17.17 -4.85 -1.29
N ALA A 255 -16.15 -4.33 -1.97
CA ALA A 255 -14.97 -5.04 -2.40
C ALA A 255 -13.71 -4.24 -2.08
N PHE A 256 -12.64 -4.93 -1.65
CA PHE A 256 -11.33 -4.36 -1.39
C PHE A 256 -10.26 -5.24 -2.02
N SER A 257 -9.42 -4.70 -2.88
CA SER A 257 -8.19 -5.36 -3.32
C SER A 257 -6.98 -4.52 -2.98
N ILE A 258 -5.86 -5.19 -2.75
CA ILE A 258 -4.58 -4.55 -2.47
C ILE A 258 -3.45 -5.36 -3.07
N LYS A 259 -2.55 -4.63 -3.75
CA LYS A 259 -1.26 -5.12 -4.22
C LYS A 259 -0.15 -4.25 -3.65
N MET A 260 0.88 -4.89 -3.14
CA MET A 260 2.11 -4.22 -2.70
C MET A 260 3.30 -4.84 -3.42
N THR A 261 4.03 -4.02 -4.16
CA THR A 261 5.19 -4.45 -4.94
C THR A 261 6.43 -3.69 -4.50
N ARG A 262 7.49 -4.41 -4.12
CA ARG A 262 8.79 -3.81 -3.85
C ARG A 262 9.46 -3.46 -5.18
N ILE A 263 9.89 -2.21 -5.31
CA ILE A 263 10.35 -1.67 -6.59
C ILE A 263 11.74 -2.19 -6.97
N SER A 264 12.64 -2.36 -6.00
CA SER A 264 14.05 -2.72 -6.25
C SER A 264 14.22 -4.07 -6.97
N ASP A 265 13.33 -5.03 -6.72
CA ASP A 265 13.39 -6.38 -7.29
C ASP A 265 12.07 -6.86 -7.89
N SER A 266 11.06 -5.99 -7.98
CA SER A 266 9.71 -6.31 -8.45
C SER A 266 9.01 -7.43 -7.63
N LYS A 267 9.46 -7.70 -6.39
CA LYS A 267 8.83 -8.71 -5.54
C LYS A 267 7.43 -8.27 -5.13
N VAL A 268 6.43 -9.08 -5.47
CA VAL A 268 5.06 -8.92 -4.97
C VAL A 268 5.03 -9.38 -3.51
N LEU A 269 4.87 -8.43 -2.59
CA LEU A 269 4.75 -8.69 -1.15
C LEU A 269 3.31 -9.05 -0.77
N VAL A 270 2.34 -8.48 -1.47
CA VAL A 270 0.90 -8.69 -1.28
C VAL A 270 0.23 -8.66 -2.64
N ASP A 271 -0.71 -9.58 -2.85
CA ASP A 271 -1.71 -9.54 -3.92
C ASP A 271 -2.96 -10.28 -3.41
N LYS A 272 -3.95 -9.51 -2.96
CA LYS A 272 -5.14 -10.04 -2.28
C LYS A 272 -6.38 -9.24 -2.65
N ALA A 273 -7.51 -9.94 -2.75
CA ALA A 273 -8.83 -9.36 -2.94
C ALA A 273 -9.82 -9.94 -1.92
N PHE A 274 -10.76 -9.11 -1.48
CA PHE A 274 -11.76 -9.39 -0.47
C PHE A 274 -13.10 -8.87 -0.96
N SER A 275 -14.11 -9.72 -0.97
CA SER A 275 -15.51 -9.35 -1.25
C SER A 275 -16.34 -9.38 0.03
N ASN A 276 -17.55 -8.82 -0.05
CA ASN A 276 -18.48 -8.77 1.07
C ASN A 276 -17.83 -8.10 2.30
N ILE A 277 -17.16 -6.97 2.06
CA ILE A 277 -16.37 -6.22 3.03
C ILE A 277 -16.96 -4.81 3.16
N ASP A 278 -17.33 -4.43 4.39
CA ASP A 278 -17.98 -3.14 4.63
C ASP A 278 -17.02 -1.96 4.56
N LEU A 279 -17.06 -1.24 3.45
CA LEU A 279 -16.25 -0.05 3.22
C LEU A 279 -17.03 1.24 3.44
N TRP A 280 -18.12 1.21 4.20
CA TRP A 280 -18.89 2.41 4.49
C TRP A 280 -19.13 2.64 5.99
N ARG A 281 -19.47 3.87 6.33
CA ARG A 281 -19.87 4.26 7.68
C ARG A 281 -21.25 4.89 7.60
N LYS A 282 -22.18 4.45 8.44
CA LYS A 282 -23.50 5.06 8.52
C LYS A 282 -23.39 6.58 8.69
N GLY A 283 -24.09 7.32 7.85
CA GLY A 283 -24.13 8.79 7.84
C GLY A 283 -22.88 9.46 7.28
N ALA A 284 -21.95 8.72 6.66
CA ALA A 284 -20.82 9.32 5.96
C ALA A 284 -21.26 9.93 4.62
N ILE A 285 -20.56 10.98 4.20
CA ILE A 285 -20.62 11.49 2.82
C ILE A 285 -19.40 11.00 2.04
N SER A 286 -18.25 10.97 2.72
CA SER A 286 -16.98 10.65 2.09
C SER A 286 -16.05 9.83 3.00
N ILE A 287 -15.33 8.89 2.38
CA ILE A 287 -14.23 8.15 2.99
C ILE A 287 -12.91 8.75 2.52
N ARG A 288 -12.20 9.45 3.41
CA ARG A 288 -10.93 10.12 3.10
C ARG A 288 -9.79 9.13 3.01
N ASN A 289 -8.90 9.39 2.04
CA ASN A 289 -7.57 8.80 2.02
C ASN A 289 -6.64 9.62 2.92
N LYS A 290 -5.98 8.97 3.89
CA LYS A 290 -5.01 9.60 4.81
C LYS A 290 -3.65 8.91 4.71
N PHE A 291 -2.58 9.69 4.79
CA PHE A 291 -1.20 9.21 4.68
C PHE A 291 -0.31 9.96 5.67
N GLY A 292 0.63 9.27 6.30
CA GLY A 292 1.53 9.85 7.29
C GLY A 292 1.70 8.93 8.48
N ILE A 293 2.33 9.39 9.55
CA ILE A 293 2.54 8.58 10.76
C ILE A 293 1.49 8.96 11.80
N TYR A 294 0.65 7.99 12.16
CA TYR A 294 -0.26 8.12 13.29
C TYR A 294 -0.09 6.94 14.24
N ARG A 295 0.56 7.18 15.38
CA ARG A 295 0.99 6.11 16.30
C ARG A 295 0.75 6.42 17.75
N SER A 296 0.42 5.39 18.52
CA SER A 296 0.28 5.47 19.97
C SER A 296 1.65 5.57 20.66
N PHE A 297 1.70 6.22 21.82
CA PHE A 297 2.84 6.12 22.73
C PHE A 297 2.84 4.82 23.56
N GLY A 298 1.77 4.02 23.51
CA GLY A 298 1.60 2.81 24.32
C GLY A 298 1.22 3.08 25.78
N ARG A 299 1.17 4.35 26.19
CA ARG A 299 0.73 4.81 27.52
C ARG A 299 0.24 6.26 27.42
N LYS A 300 -0.50 6.70 28.44
CA LYS A 300 -0.82 8.12 28.62
C LYS A 300 0.37 8.87 29.22
N MET A 301 0.62 10.08 28.73
CA MET A 301 1.55 11.06 29.28
C MET A 301 0.83 11.85 30.37
N GLU A 302 1.46 11.98 31.53
CA GLU A 302 0.92 12.77 32.64
C GLU A 302 1.64 14.13 32.78
N SER A 303 2.76 14.31 32.09
CA SER A 303 3.53 15.55 32.04
C SER A 303 4.18 15.75 30.65
N THR A 304 4.67 16.95 30.36
CA THR A 304 5.41 17.26 29.12
C THR A 304 6.81 16.63 29.07
N ASP A 305 7.35 16.26 30.23
CA ASP A 305 8.66 15.60 30.34
C ASP A 305 8.56 14.09 30.14
N ASP A 306 7.34 13.55 30.15
CA ASP A 306 7.11 12.13 29.92
C ASP A 306 7.60 11.70 28.53
N ARG A 307 8.08 10.46 28.46
CA ARG A 307 8.43 9.81 27.20
C ARG A 307 7.74 8.45 27.06
N PRO A 308 7.55 7.96 25.82
CA PRO A 308 7.18 6.58 25.56
C PRO A 308 8.21 5.62 26.14
N THR A 309 7.74 4.51 26.72
CA THR A 309 8.61 3.48 27.35
C THR A 309 8.75 2.22 26.50
N ASN A 310 8.09 2.17 25.35
CA ASN A 310 8.10 1.04 24.42
C ASN A 310 9.19 1.13 23.35
N GLY A 311 10.11 2.10 23.48
CA GLY A 311 11.28 2.23 22.63
C GLY A 311 11.03 2.82 21.24
N ILE A 312 9.84 3.37 20.97
CA ILE A 312 9.63 4.19 19.76
C ILE A 312 10.64 5.36 19.78
N LYS A 313 11.07 5.76 18.58
CA LYS A 313 12.07 6.79 18.33
C LYS A 313 11.56 7.74 17.25
N ASP A 314 12.37 8.72 16.89
CA ASP A 314 12.15 9.49 15.66
C ASP A 314 11.99 8.55 14.47
N GLU A 315 10.95 8.78 13.68
CA GLU A 315 10.70 8.00 12.48
C GLU A 315 10.36 8.91 11.32
N THR A 316 10.63 8.39 10.12
CA THR A 316 10.29 9.06 8.89
C THR A 316 9.46 8.16 7.99
N LEU A 317 8.54 8.75 7.24
CA LEU A 317 7.80 8.08 6.18
C LEU A 317 7.98 8.89 4.90
N GLN A 318 8.61 8.29 3.90
CA GLN A 318 8.71 8.88 2.58
C GLN A 318 7.50 8.46 1.75
N LEU A 319 6.91 9.39 1.00
CA LEU A 319 5.69 9.19 0.23
C LEU A 319 5.79 9.81 -1.17
N ALA A 320 5.21 9.14 -2.16
CA ALA A 320 5.26 9.55 -3.56
C ALA A 320 4.05 9.05 -4.40
N ASP A 321 3.87 9.65 -5.59
CA ASP A 321 2.97 9.19 -6.67
C ASP A 321 1.52 8.96 -6.28
N PHE A 322 0.89 9.90 -5.57
CA PHE A 322 -0.53 9.77 -5.24
C PHE A 322 -1.36 9.91 -6.50
N LYS A 323 -2.15 8.88 -6.86
CA LYS A 323 -3.12 8.94 -7.94
C LYS A 323 -4.43 8.34 -7.49
N VAL A 324 -5.52 9.03 -7.79
CA VAL A 324 -6.88 8.59 -7.50
C VAL A 324 -7.65 8.48 -8.80
N TYR A 325 -8.19 7.30 -9.04
CA TYR A 325 -9.06 7.02 -10.16
C TYR A 325 -10.43 6.62 -9.64
N GLU A 326 -11.47 6.96 -10.38
CA GLU A 326 -12.83 6.57 -10.04
C GLU A 326 -13.55 5.94 -11.21
N LYS A 327 -14.46 5.04 -10.88
CA LYS A 327 -15.49 4.51 -11.75
C LYS A 327 -16.85 4.73 -11.09
N ASN A 328 -17.86 5.02 -11.91
CA ASN A 328 -19.21 5.37 -11.46
C ASN A 328 -19.25 6.62 -10.56
N THR A 329 -18.37 7.59 -10.80
CA THR A 329 -18.29 8.85 -10.03
C THR A 329 -19.68 9.48 -9.84
N ASN A 330 -20.05 9.64 -8.58
CA ASN A 330 -21.14 10.42 -8.06
C ASN A 330 -20.71 11.91 -8.02
N PRO A 331 -21.26 12.75 -8.90
CA PRO A 331 -20.89 14.17 -8.95
C PRO A 331 -21.44 14.98 -7.77
N LYS A 332 -22.33 14.40 -6.96
CA LYS A 332 -22.95 15.03 -5.80
C LYS A 332 -23.07 14.03 -4.65
N PRO A 333 -21.95 13.69 -3.99
CA PRO A 333 -21.99 12.82 -2.82
C PRO A 333 -22.89 13.40 -1.73
N GLU A 334 -23.74 12.55 -1.17
CA GLU A 334 -24.65 12.85 -0.09
C GLU A 334 -24.45 11.84 1.03
N SER A 335 -24.99 12.14 2.22
CA SER A 335 -24.98 11.19 3.31
C SER A 335 -25.78 9.95 2.92
N HIS A 336 -25.27 8.76 3.28
CA HIS A 336 -25.98 7.50 3.08
C HIS A 336 -26.32 6.83 4.43
N ASP A 337 -27.37 6.00 4.44
CA ASP A 337 -28.00 5.26 5.58
C ASP A 337 -28.91 6.00 6.56
#